data_AF-A0A933SW22-F1
#
_entry.id   AF-A0A933SW22-F1
#
_cell.length_a   1.000
_cell.length_b   1.000
_cell.length_c   1.000
_cell.angle_alpha   90.00
_cell.angle_beta   90.00
_cell.angle_gamma   90.00
#
_symmetry.space_group_name_H-M   'P 1'
#
loop_
_entity.id
_entity.type
_entity.pdbx_description
1 polymer ?
#
loop_
_entity_poly.entity_id
_entity_poly.type
_entity_poly.pdbx_seq_one_letter_code
_entity_poly.pdbx_strand_id
1 'polypeptide(L)'
;MDLNKVRSIMSRDVITLEPKEPLRSALEKMNLNKVSCVVVAEGKKPVGILTERDIIQLLDHSVDFDVTGLMSVMKSPVIAVSEETDIPEAANLMEINDLRRLVVVDGEHNIIGIITQTDVVKNLSIDYFISFRKAENIMTRDIISIGRKDSLLKAIELMAKNHVSCVLVIEDNKLAGIITERDITKAIAENKVLNNIEGIMTSPVFTINKDTNLYDATRLMEENRLRRLVVVDSEGNVIGIVTQSDIIRNLKTDYVELLKKVLKDKSRALVESEIKYRTLVEHSLEGIMIIQDGLIKFVNPTLLKILNYEEEEIVGKDILRFSYPDDRELISESLSKFSANQEVGCLSEFRMMHKNGEGIYMEVLSTLIQYEGNPAILATLRDITDRKKAEAELKRLVITDDLTGLFNQRYFYIQLAREVERAKRHNRPLSMFLVDIDMFKDFNDTYGHWEGDYVLKKIGEILMKNVREIDMAFRYGGEEFVIVLPETGHEDAIIVAERIRKAVAQTVFYPFTLDGQPDIVSKTVSIGITEFHLEDNVKSFLKRADIALYHAKKSGRNMVVHLM
;
A
#
# COMPACT_ATOMS: atom_id res chain seq x y z
N MET A 1 10.74 8.17 -28.72
CA MET A 1 10.31 8.21 -30.13
C MET A 1 9.42 7.00 -30.34
N ASP A 2 8.13 7.22 -30.57
CA ASP A 2 7.14 6.15 -30.71
C ASP A 2 7.39 5.35 -32.01
N LEU A 3 8.13 4.24 -31.88
CA LEU A 3 8.42 3.28 -32.95
C LEU A 3 7.20 2.44 -33.38
N ASN A 4 6.04 2.63 -32.74
CA ASN A 4 4.83 1.83 -32.98
C ASN A 4 3.77 2.52 -33.88
N LYS A 5 4.13 3.65 -34.51
CA LYS A 5 3.20 4.46 -35.32
C LYS A 5 3.38 4.23 -36.82
N VAL A 6 2.30 4.31 -37.61
CA VAL A 6 2.32 4.13 -39.08
C VAL A 6 3.36 5.04 -39.76
N ARG A 7 3.50 6.31 -39.31
CA ARG A 7 4.50 7.26 -39.84
C ARG A 7 5.94 6.75 -39.85
N SER A 8 6.27 5.79 -38.97
CA SER A 8 7.62 5.23 -38.83
C SER A 8 7.95 4.18 -39.88
N ILE A 9 6.93 3.56 -40.51
CA ILE A 9 7.11 2.42 -41.43
C ILE A 9 6.41 2.58 -42.79
N MET A 10 5.58 3.61 -42.97
CA MET A 10 4.90 3.86 -44.25
C MET A 10 5.89 4.21 -45.38
N SER A 11 5.56 3.81 -46.60
CA SER A 11 6.23 4.32 -47.80
C SER A 11 5.66 5.68 -48.17
N ARG A 12 6.53 6.66 -48.42
CA ARG A 12 6.15 8.00 -48.91
C ARG A 12 6.04 8.07 -50.42
N ASP A 13 6.61 7.10 -51.14
CA ASP A 13 6.55 7.03 -52.59
C ASP A 13 5.23 6.38 -53.03
N VAL A 14 4.16 7.18 -53.03
CA VAL A 14 2.83 6.75 -53.47
C VAL A 14 2.67 7.00 -54.96
N ILE A 15 2.42 5.94 -55.72
CA ILE A 15 2.12 6.04 -57.14
C ILE A 15 0.66 6.44 -57.34
N THR A 16 0.44 7.66 -57.84
CA THR A 16 -0.89 8.21 -58.09
C THR A 16 -1.23 8.35 -59.58
N LEU A 17 -2.52 8.26 -59.89
CA LEU A 17 -3.13 8.47 -61.21
C LEU A 17 -4.42 9.28 -61.06
N GLU A 18 -4.78 10.06 -62.06
CA GLU A 18 -6.04 10.80 -62.12
C GLU A 18 -7.21 9.88 -62.54
N PRO A 19 -8.46 10.13 -62.09
CA PRO A 19 -9.59 9.21 -62.33
C PRO A 19 -9.91 8.95 -63.81
N LYS A 20 -9.55 9.90 -64.69
CA LYS A 20 -9.81 9.83 -66.14
C LYS A 20 -8.71 9.12 -66.92
N GLU A 21 -7.57 8.82 -66.32
CA GLU A 21 -6.50 8.09 -67.01
C GLU A 21 -6.98 6.68 -67.38
N PRO A 22 -6.48 6.09 -68.49
CA PRO A 22 -6.88 4.76 -68.91
C PRO A 22 -6.30 3.68 -67.99
N LEU A 23 -6.96 2.53 -67.94
CA LEU A 23 -6.56 1.37 -67.15
C LEU A 23 -5.15 0.87 -67.51
N ARG A 24 -4.73 0.99 -68.78
CA ARG A 24 -3.36 0.66 -69.23
C ARG A 24 -2.29 1.48 -68.49
N SER A 25 -2.54 2.77 -68.22
CA SER A 25 -1.60 3.61 -67.46
C SER A 25 -1.34 3.05 -66.05
N ALA A 26 -2.37 2.48 -65.41
CA ALA A 26 -2.19 1.83 -64.12
C ALA A 26 -1.33 0.57 -64.20
N LEU A 27 -1.55 -0.29 -65.20
CA LEU A 27 -0.72 -1.48 -65.43
C LEU A 27 0.76 -1.11 -65.65
N GLU A 28 1.02 -0.14 -66.52
CA GLU A 28 2.37 0.32 -66.84
C GLU A 28 3.06 0.91 -65.61
N LYS A 29 2.37 1.80 -64.87
CA LYS A 29 2.92 2.36 -63.62
C LYS A 29 3.16 1.31 -62.55
N MET A 30 2.26 0.33 -62.38
CA MET A 30 2.47 -0.78 -61.44
C MET A 30 3.71 -1.59 -61.80
N ASN A 31 3.86 -1.95 -63.07
CA ASN A 31 4.99 -2.75 -63.54
C ASN A 31 6.32 -1.99 -63.44
N LEU A 32 6.35 -0.73 -63.90
CA LEU A 32 7.54 0.13 -63.88
C LEU A 32 8.05 0.36 -62.46
N ASN A 33 7.14 0.69 -61.53
CA ASN A 33 7.49 1.01 -60.14
C ASN A 33 7.54 -0.23 -59.23
N LYS A 34 7.28 -1.43 -59.77
CA LYS A 34 7.26 -2.71 -59.04
C LYS A 34 6.30 -2.68 -57.83
N VAL A 35 5.19 -1.95 -57.95
CA VAL A 35 4.13 -1.86 -56.94
C VAL A 35 2.91 -2.67 -57.37
N SER A 36 2.15 -3.20 -56.40
CA SER A 36 0.97 -4.03 -56.69
C SER A 36 -0.35 -3.25 -56.68
N CYS A 37 -0.29 -1.92 -56.60
CA CYS A 37 -1.45 -1.02 -56.66
C CYS A 37 -1.03 0.40 -57.07
N VAL A 38 -2.03 1.17 -57.48
CA VAL A 38 -1.97 2.61 -57.69
C VAL A 38 -3.10 3.26 -56.90
N VAL A 39 -2.85 4.44 -56.35
CA VAL A 39 -3.88 5.25 -55.69
C VAL A 39 -4.47 6.18 -56.74
N VAL A 40 -5.77 6.15 -56.92
CA VAL A 40 -6.47 7.10 -57.78
C VAL A 40 -6.78 8.33 -56.94
N ALA A 41 -6.33 9.49 -57.41
CA ALA A 41 -6.39 10.73 -56.64
C ALA A 41 -6.90 11.89 -57.51
N GLU A 42 -7.69 12.78 -56.93
CA GLU A 42 -7.97 14.09 -57.49
C GLU A 42 -7.04 15.11 -56.81
N GLY A 43 -5.97 15.51 -57.50
CA GLY A 43 -4.90 16.27 -56.87
C GLY A 43 -4.20 15.48 -55.75
N LYS A 44 -4.36 15.92 -54.49
CA LYS A 44 -3.78 15.24 -53.32
C LYS A 44 -4.77 14.35 -52.56
N LYS A 45 -6.03 14.32 -52.95
CA LYS A 45 -7.08 13.58 -52.22
C LYS A 45 -7.23 12.18 -52.79
N PRO A 46 -7.16 11.12 -51.98
CA PRO A 46 -7.36 9.78 -52.49
C PRO A 46 -8.86 9.55 -52.72
N VAL A 47 -9.25 9.18 -53.94
CA VAL A 47 -10.65 8.92 -54.31
C VAL A 47 -10.91 7.42 -54.56
N GLY A 48 -9.86 6.65 -54.83
CA GLY A 48 -9.95 5.21 -54.94
C GLY A 48 -8.58 4.53 -54.99
N ILE A 49 -8.60 3.21 -55.08
CA ILE A 49 -7.39 2.39 -55.21
C ILE A 49 -7.64 1.28 -56.23
N LEU A 50 -6.66 1.00 -57.07
CA LEU A 50 -6.71 -0.10 -58.02
C LEU A 50 -5.54 -1.04 -57.75
N THR A 51 -5.81 -2.35 -57.68
CA THR A 51 -4.83 -3.40 -57.37
C THR A 51 -4.70 -4.42 -58.50
N GLU A 52 -3.64 -5.24 -58.47
CA GLU A 52 -3.47 -6.37 -59.41
C GLU A 52 -4.69 -7.30 -59.44
N ARG A 53 -5.32 -7.55 -58.28
CA ARG A 53 -6.52 -8.39 -58.16
C ARG A 53 -7.69 -7.80 -58.95
N ASP A 54 -7.88 -6.49 -58.85
CA ASP A 54 -8.98 -5.81 -59.53
C ASP A 54 -8.78 -5.90 -61.05
N ILE A 55 -7.54 -5.73 -61.54
CA ILE A 55 -7.19 -5.87 -62.96
C ILE A 55 -7.49 -7.28 -63.47
N ILE A 56 -7.13 -8.32 -62.71
CA ILE A 56 -7.36 -9.72 -63.10
C ILE A 56 -8.86 -10.03 -63.16
N GLN A 57 -9.65 -9.51 -62.24
CA GLN A 57 -11.10 -9.70 -62.23
C GLN A 57 -11.78 -9.07 -63.47
N LEU A 58 -11.19 -8.03 -64.05
CA LEU A 58 -11.72 -7.39 -65.26
C LEU A 58 -11.45 -8.20 -66.54
N LEU A 59 -10.51 -9.15 -66.53
CA LEU A 59 -10.21 -9.99 -67.69
C LEU A 59 -11.40 -10.88 -68.08
N ASP A 60 -12.24 -11.24 -67.12
CA ASP A 60 -13.45 -12.03 -67.35
C ASP A 60 -14.56 -11.22 -68.05
N HIS A 61 -14.44 -9.89 -68.09
CA HIS A 61 -15.48 -8.98 -68.57
C HIS A 61 -15.17 -8.31 -69.92
N SER A 62 -14.13 -8.76 -70.65
CA SER A 62 -13.76 -8.23 -71.98
C SER A 62 -13.56 -6.70 -72.00
N VAL A 63 -12.92 -6.17 -70.94
CA VAL A 63 -12.67 -4.73 -70.78
C VAL A 63 -11.55 -4.27 -71.71
N ASP A 64 -11.75 -3.16 -72.42
CA ASP A 64 -10.70 -2.50 -73.20
C ASP A 64 -9.82 -1.64 -72.28
N PHE A 65 -8.57 -2.05 -72.12
CA PHE A 65 -7.59 -1.43 -71.23
C PHE A 65 -7.15 -0.03 -71.69
N ASP A 66 -7.27 0.27 -72.97
CA ASP A 66 -6.85 1.54 -73.57
C ASP A 66 -7.95 2.61 -73.48
N VAL A 67 -9.21 2.20 -73.38
CA VAL A 67 -10.38 3.09 -73.35
C VAL A 67 -10.98 3.26 -71.95
N THR A 68 -10.93 2.22 -71.11
CA THR A 68 -11.60 2.23 -69.81
C THR A 68 -10.87 3.13 -68.82
N GLY A 69 -11.54 4.18 -68.32
CA GLY A 69 -11.00 5.08 -67.31
C GLY A 69 -10.93 4.45 -65.92
N LEU A 70 -9.96 4.85 -65.09
CA LEU A 70 -9.76 4.28 -63.75
C LEU A 70 -10.96 4.45 -62.82
N MET A 71 -11.73 5.54 -62.95
CA MET A 71 -12.87 5.83 -62.09
C MET A 71 -13.95 4.73 -62.12
N SER A 72 -14.13 4.03 -63.25
CA SER A 72 -15.17 2.99 -63.38
C SER A 72 -14.76 1.63 -62.82
N VAL A 73 -13.48 1.44 -62.48
CA VAL A 73 -12.92 0.14 -62.09
C VAL A 73 -12.17 0.15 -60.76
N MET A 74 -11.81 1.33 -60.23
CA MET A 74 -11.17 1.46 -58.93
C MET A 74 -12.12 1.08 -57.79
N LYS A 75 -11.55 0.59 -56.68
CA LYS A 75 -12.30 0.47 -55.42
C LYS A 75 -12.41 1.83 -54.75
N SER A 76 -13.65 2.20 -54.43
CA SER A 76 -14.01 3.46 -53.77
C SER A 76 -15.14 3.21 -52.76
N PRO A 77 -15.17 3.87 -51.59
CA PRO A 77 -14.14 4.81 -51.09
C PRO A 77 -12.85 4.10 -50.67
N VAL A 78 -11.75 4.84 -50.68
CA VAL A 78 -10.45 4.34 -50.21
C VAL A 78 -10.45 4.23 -48.69
N ILE A 79 -10.01 3.09 -48.16
CA ILE A 79 -9.79 2.94 -46.72
C ILE A 79 -8.42 3.54 -46.40
N ALA A 80 -8.42 4.63 -45.64
CA ALA A 80 -7.24 5.38 -45.27
C ALA A 80 -7.08 5.46 -43.74
N VAL A 81 -5.83 5.62 -43.29
CA VAL A 81 -5.46 5.79 -41.87
C VAL A 81 -4.64 7.06 -41.68
N SER A 82 -4.62 7.57 -40.46
CA SER A 82 -3.74 8.67 -40.09
C SER A 82 -2.30 8.17 -39.93
N GLU A 83 -1.32 9.05 -40.15
CA GLU A 83 0.09 8.74 -39.84
C GLU A 83 0.33 8.46 -38.34
N GLU A 84 -0.57 8.92 -37.48
CA GLU A 84 -0.55 8.71 -36.02
C GLU A 84 -1.29 7.42 -35.57
N THR A 85 -1.84 6.65 -36.50
CA THR A 85 -2.43 5.33 -36.21
C THR A 85 -1.36 4.35 -35.73
N ASP A 86 -1.71 3.48 -34.77
CA ASP A 86 -0.79 2.44 -34.28
C ASP A 86 -0.66 1.29 -35.28
N ILE A 87 0.53 0.70 -35.41
CA ILE A 87 0.79 -0.40 -36.36
C ILE A 87 -0.17 -1.60 -36.15
N PRO A 88 -0.45 -2.06 -34.91
CA PRO A 88 -1.43 -3.14 -34.67
C PRO A 88 -2.85 -2.76 -35.10
N GLU A 89 -3.23 -1.49 -34.97
CA GLU A 89 -4.54 -1.00 -35.39
C GLU A 89 -4.65 -1.00 -36.93
N ALA A 90 -3.63 -0.52 -37.63
CA ALA A 90 -3.54 -0.58 -39.09
C ALA A 90 -3.56 -2.05 -39.60
N ALA A 91 -2.85 -2.95 -38.92
CA ALA A 91 -2.86 -4.39 -39.25
C ALA A 91 -4.26 -5.01 -39.06
N ASN A 92 -4.97 -4.65 -37.99
CA ASN A 92 -6.35 -5.11 -37.75
C ASN A 92 -7.35 -4.51 -38.78
N LEU A 93 -7.17 -3.26 -39.19
CA LEU A 93 -7.97 -2.67 -40.29
C LEU A 93 -7.72 -3.38 -41.63
N MET A 94 -6.47 -3.76 -41.91
CA MET A 94 -6.13 -4.59 -43.07
C MET A 94 -6.84 -5.94 -43.01
N GLU A 95 -6.85 -6.60 -41.85
CA GLU A 95 -7.49 -7.90 -41.66
C GLU A 95 -9.02 -7.85 -41.82
N ILE A 96 -9.69 -6.93 -41.11
CA ILE A 96 -11.17 -6.83 -41.10
C ILE A 96 -11.71 -6.52 -42.49
N ASN A 97 -10.96 -5.78 -43.31
CA ASN A 97 -11.40 -5.35 -44.64
C ASN A 97 -10.80 -6.20 -45.78
N ASP A 98 -10.11 -7.31 -45.48
CA ASP A 98 -9.36 -8.13 -46.46
C ASP A 98 -8.43 -7.29 -47.38
N LEU A 99 -7.77 -6.30 -46.78
CA LEU A 99 -6.85 -5.40 -47.47
C LEU A 99 -5.40 -5.77 -47.21
N ARG A 100 -4.57 -5.63 -48.25
CA ARG A 100 -3.11 -5.78 -48.13
C ARG A 100 -2.36 -4.47 -47.90
N ARG A 101 -3.09 -3.36 -47.94
CA ARG A 101 -2.53 -2.01 -47.93
C ARG A 101 -3.58 -0.99 -47.51
N LEU A 102 -3.14 0.09 -46.87
CA LEU A 102 -3.94 1.22 -46.48
C LEU A 102 -3.26 2.50 -46.96
N VAL A 103 -4.04 3.43 -47.50
CA VAL A 103 -3.52 4.76 -47.84
C VAL A 103 -3.34 5.53 -46.54
N VAL A 104 -2.22 6.25 -46.41
CA VAL A 104 -1.95 7.09 -45.24
C VAL A 104 -2.20 8.54 -45.62
N VAL A 105 -3.00 9.22 -44.80
CA VAL A 105 -3.42 10.60 -45.02
C VAL A 105 -3.06 11.51 -43.84
N ASP A 106 -2.83 12.79 -44.13
CA ASP A 106 -2.65 13.83 -43.10
C ASP A 106 -3.99 14.27 -42.50
N GLY A 107 -3.94 15.24 -41.57
CA GLY A 107 -5.14 15.82 -40.94
C GLY A 107 -6.05 16.57 -41.92
N GLU A 108 -5.55 16.94 -43.10
CA GLU A 108 -6.34 17.51 -44.18
C GLU A 108 -6.87 16.44 -45.14
N HIS A 109 -6.63 15.15 -44.92
CA HIS A 109 -7.00 14.05 -45.84
C HIS A 109 -6.21 14.03 -47.17
N ASN A 110 -5.03 14.64 -47.22
CA ASN A 110 -4.12 14.52 -48.34
C ASN A 110 -3.29 13.24 -48.24
N ILE A 111 -2.99 12.60 -49.36
CA ILE A 111 -2.10 11.44 -49.44
C ILE A 111 -0.70 11.85 -48.98
N ILE A 112 -0.20 11.16 -47.95
CA ILE A 112 1.18 11.32 -47.44
C ILE A 112 1.98 10.02 -47.44
N GLY A 113 1.31 8.88 -47.63
CA GLY A 113 1.98 7.59 -47.72
C GLY A 113 1.05 6.42 -48.03
N ILE A 114 1.63 5.23 -48.03
CA ILE A 114 0.93 3.95 -48.09
C ILE A 114 1.64 2.98 -47.15
N ILE A 115 0.87 2.19 -46.40
CA ILE A 115 1.39 1.12 -45.55
C ILE A 115 0.87 -0.21 -46.10
N THR A 116 1.74 -1.22 -46.18
CA THR A 116 1.41 -2.56 -46.65
C THR A 116 1.58 -3.61 -45.56
N GLN A 117 1.00 -4.79 -45.76
CA GLN A 117 1.25 -5.95 -44.91
C GLN A 117 2.75 -6.32 -44.86
N THR A 118 3.49 -6.09 -45.94
CA THR A 118 4.94 -6.29 -45.97
C THR A 118 5.65 -5.36 -44.99
N ASP A 119 5.23 -4.09 -44.91
CA ASP A 119 5.83 -3.11 -43.99
C ASP A 119 5.53 -3.47 -42.53
N VAL A 120 4.30 -3.92 -42.25
CA VAL A 120 3.91 -4.41 -40.92
C VAL A 120 4.76 -5.61 -40.52
N VAL A 121 4.86 -6.64 -41.38
CA VAL A 121 5.61 -7.87 -41.08
C VAL A 121 7.11 -7.61 -40.88
N LYS A 122 7.72 -6.74 -41.68
CA LYS A 122 9.14 -6.35 -41.56
C LYS A 122 9.48 -5.66 -40.24
N ASN A 123 8.52 -4.92 -39.70
CA ASN A 123 8.71 -4.14 -38.47
C ASN A 123 8.10 -4.81 -37.24
N LEU A 124 7.75 -6.10 -37.33
CA LEU A 124 7.42 -6.89 -36.15
C LEU A 124 8.65 -6.97 -35.24
N SER A 125 8.45 -6.68 -33.95
CA SER A 125 9.53 -6.76 -32.97
C SER A 125 10.04 -8.20 -32.85
N ILE A 126 11.31 -8.36 -32.49
CA ILE A 126 11.90 -9.67 -32.18
C ILE A 126 11.08 -10.37 -31.07
N ASP A 127 10.52 -9.59 -30.13
CA ASP A 127 9.65 -10.09 -29.06
C ASP A 127 8.42 -10.85 -29.59
N TYR A 128 7.89 -10.50 -30.76
CA TYR A 128 6.80 -11.24 -31.41
C TYR A 128 7.20 -12.69 -31.73
N PHE A 129 8.47 -12.90 -32.10
CA PHE A 129 9.00 -14.18 -32.56
C PHE A 129 9.58 -15.06 -31.44
N ILE A 130 9.68 -14.54 -30.20
CA ILE A 130 10.19 -15.30 -29.03
C ILE A 130 9.25 -16.48 -28.66
N SER A 131 8.04 -16.54 -29.23
CA SER A 131 7.04 -17.59 -28.96
C SER A 131 7.28 -18.94 -29.65
N PHE A 132 8.41 -19.19 -30.34
CA PHE A 132 8.73 -20.46 -31.02
C PHE A 132 7.62 -20.96 -31.97
N ARG A 133 6.92 -20.06 -32.67
CA ARG A 133 5.93 -20.44 -33.70
C ARG A 133 6.62 -20.99 -34.94
N LYS A 134 6.15 -22.15 -35.42
CA LYS A 134 6.60 -22.78 -36.66
C LYS A 134 5.63 -22.49 -37.79
N ALA A 135 6.10 -22.65 -39.03
CA ALA A 135 5.28 -22.51 -40.24
C ALA A 135 4.01 -23.38 -40.18
N GLU A 136 4.10 -24.61 -39.65
CA GLU A 136 2.96 -25.53 -39.53
C GLU A 136 1.80 -25.00 -38.66
N ASN A 137 2.08 -24.07 -37.74
CA ASN A 137 1.06 -23.54 -36.81
C ASN A 137 0.15 -22.51 -37.47
N ILE A 138 0.59 -21.87 -38.56
CA ILE A 138 -0.15 -20.79 -39.21
C ILE A 138 -0.42 -21.02 -40.70
N MET A 139 0.20 -22.05 -41.30
CA MET A 139 0.05 -22.31 -42.73
C MET A 139 -1.39 -22.63 -43.11
N THR A 140 -1.79 -22.15 -44.28
CA THR A 140 -3.01 -22.63 -44.94
C THR A 140 -2.74 -24.00 -45.54
N ARG A 141 -3.57 -24.99 -45.18
CA ARG A 141 -3.44 -26.40 -45.63
C ARG A 141 -4.23 -26.68 -46.91
N ASP A 142 -5.27 -25.90 -47.17
CA ASP A 142 -6.08 -26.02 -48.38
C ASP A 142 -5.33 -25.39 -49.57
N ILE A 143 -4.49 -26.21 -50.19
CA ILE A 143 -3.66 -25.80 -51.32
C ILE A 143 -4.48 -25.83 -52.60
N ILE A 144 -4.56 -24.69 -53.27
CA ILE A 144 -5.16 -24.58 -54.60
C ILE A 144 -4.07 -24.82 -55.65
N SER A 145 -4.27 -25.82 -56.51
CA SER A 145 -3.30 -26.22 -57.54
C SER A 145 -3.92 -26.48 -58.90
N ILE A 146 -3.08 -26.38 -59.93
CA ILE A 146 -3.37 -26.70 -61.34
C ILE A 146 -2.25 -27.54 -61.95
N GLY A 147 -2.57 -28.25 -63.03
CA GLY A 147 -1.58 -28.98 -63.82
C GLY A 147 -0.81 -28.05 -64.76
N ARG A 148 0.41 -28.46 -65.16
CA ARG A 148 1.25 -27.69 -66.09
C ARG A 148 0.61 -27.41 -67.45
N LYS A 149 -0.32 -28.27 -67.88
CA LYS A 149 -1.06 -28.16 -69.17
C LYS A 149 -2.39 -27.42 -69.06
N ASP A 150 -2.79 -26.97 -67.87
CA ASP A 150 -4.02 -26.21 -67.69
C ASP A 150 -3.93 -24.82 -68.34
N SER A 151 -5.08 -24.18 -68.57
CA SER A 151 -5.15 -22.83 -69.11
C SER A 151 -4.92 -21.77 -68.03
N LEU A 152 -4.43 -20.60 -68.42
CA LEU A 152 -4.31 -19.45 -67.52
C LEU A 152 -5.67 -18.99 -66.98
N LEU A 153 -6.73 -19.06 -67.80
CA LEU A 153 -8.10 -18.77 -67.40
C LEU A 153 -8.54 -19.62 -66.21
N LYS A 154 -8.24 -20.93 -66.21
CA LYS A 154 -8.53 -21.81 -65.08
C LYS A 154 -7.80 -21.37 -63.81
N ALA A 155 -6.56 -20.88 -63.92
CA ALA A 155 -5.83 -20.33 -62.78
C ALA A 155 -6.51 -19.07 -62.23
N ILE A 156 -6.95 -18.16 -63.10
CA ILE A 156 -7.69 -16.94 -62.73
C ILE A 156 -9.02 -17.28 -62.05
N GLU A 157 -9.80 -18.19 -62.62
CA GLU A 157 -11.06 -18.68 -62.04
C GLU A 157 -10.85 -19.28 -60.64
N LEU A 158 -9.81 -20.10 -60.46
CA LEU A 158 -9.49 -20.69 -59.17
C LEU A 158 -9.02 -19.64 -58.14
N MET A 159 -8.25 -18.64 -58.56
CA MET A 159 -7.88 -17.52 -57.69
C MET A 159 -9.12 -16.75 -57.23
N ALA A 160 -10.01 -16.39 -58.16
CA ALA A 160 -11.24 -15.67 -57.87
C ALA A 160 -12.18 -16.46 -56.96
N LYS A 161 -12.44 -17.73 -57.29
CA LYS A 161 -13.35 -18.62 -56.56
C LYS A 161 -12.90 -18.90 -55.12
N ASN A 162 -11.60 -19.06 -54.90
CA ASN A 162 -11.06 -19.40 -53.58
C ASN A 162 -10.51 -18.17 -52.83
N HIS A 163 -10.67 -16.96 -53.38
CA HIS A 163 -10.14 -15.72 -52.81
C HIS A 163 -8.62 -15.71 -52.55
N VAL A 164 -7.86 -16.53 -53.27
CA VAL A 164 -6.40 -16.64 -53.15
C VAL A 164 -5.69 -15.77 -54.20
N SER A 165 -4.45 -15.34 -53.93
CA SER A 165 -3.64 -14.56 -54.89
C SER A 165 -2.60 -15.37 -55.65
N CYS A 166 -2.58 -16.67 -55.44
CA CYS A 166 -1.69 -17.58 -56.13
C CYS A 166 -2.27 -19.00 -56.21
N VAL A 167 -1.82 -19.74 -57.21
CA VAL A 167 -2.14 -21.15 -57.43
C VAL A 167 -0.83 -21.89 -57.67
N LEU A 168 -0.67 -23.06 -57.08
CA LEU A 168 0.51 -23.90 -57.28
C LEU A 168 0.39 -24.68 -58.58
N VAL A 169 1.48 -24.78 -59.33
CA VAL A 169 1.58 -25.63 -60.51
C VAL A 169 2.20 -26.94 -60.07
N ILE A 170 1.42 -28.02 -60.14
CA ILE A 170 1.84 -29.37 -59.72
C ILE A 170 1.86 -30.29 -60.94
N GLU A 171 2.94 -31.04 -61.10
CA GLU A 171 3.11 -32.06 -62.13
C GLU A 171 3.64 -33.33 -61.47
N ASP A 172 3.01 -34.48 -61.71
CA ASP A 172 3.38 -35.77 -61.10
C ASP A 172 3.58 -35.71 -59.57
N ASN A 173 2.66 -35.04 -58.86
CA ASN A 173 2.72 -34.76 -57.41
C ASN A 173 3.93 -33.94 -56.95
N LYS A 174 4.67 -33.30 -57.86
CA LYS A 174 5.79 -32.41 -57.54
C LYS A 174 5.47 -30.96 -57.84
N LEU A 175 5.99 -30.08 -57.00
CA LEU A 175 5.88 -28.63 -57.19
C LEU A 175 6.74 -28.19 -58.39
N ALA A 176 6.08 -27.76 -59.47
CA ALA A 176 6.74 -27.28 -60.69
C ALA A 176 6.89 -25.76 -60.73
N GLY A 177 5.94 -25.03 -60.14
CA GLY A 177 5.91 -23.57 -60.18
C GLY A 177 4.79 -22.96 -59.33
N ILE A 178 4.73 -21.64 -59.30
CA ILE A 178 3.63 -20.88 -58.69
C ILE A 178 3.20 -19.78 -59.65
N ILE A 179 1.89 -19.65 -59.88
CA ILE A 179 1.33 -18.51 -60.62
C ILE A 179 0.69 -17.57 -59.63
N THR A 180 0.94 -16.28 -59.79
CA THR A 180 0.47 -15.26 -58.87
C THR A 180 -0.17 -14.10 -59.62
N GLU A 181 -0.99 -13.30 -58.94
CA GLU A 181 -1.64 -12.12 -59.55
C GLU A 181 -0.62 -11.24 -60.31
N ARG A 182 0.58 -11.04 -59.73
CA ARG A 182 1.66 -10.26 -60.33
C ARG A 182 2.22 -10.85 -61.63
N ASP A 183 2.30 -12.18 -61.73
CA ASP A 183 2.84 -12.83 -62.94
C ASP A 183 1.89 -12.61 -64.12
N ILE A 184 0.58 -12.66 -63.84
CA ILE A 184 -0.49 -12.43 -64.82
C ILE A 184 -0.48 -10.97 -65.27
N THR A 185 -0.48 -10.01 -64.33
CA THR A 185 -0.47 -8.58 -64.69
C THR A 185 0.80 -8.18 -65.43
N LYS A 186 1.96 -8.74 -65.07
CA LYS A 186 3.22 -8.54 -65.79
C LYS A 186 3.15 -9.07 -67.23
N ALA A 187 2.60 -10.27 -67.43
CA ALA A 187 2.44 -10.84 -68.77
C ALA A 187 1.54 -9.96 -69.66
N ILE A 188 0.47 -9.40 -69.10
CA ILE A 188 -0.43 -8.47 -69.80
C ILE A 188 0.29 -7.16 -70.15
N ALA A 189 1.02 -6.56 -69.20
CA ALA A 189 1.77 -5.33 -69.44
C ALA A 189 2.86 -5.49 -70.51
N GLU A 190 3.44 -6.69 -70.64
CA GLU A 190 4.45 -7.02 -71.66
C GLU A 190 3.83 -7.48 -73.00
N ASN A 191 2.49 -7.44 -73.15
CA ASN A 191 1.75 -7.96 -74.31
C ASN A 191 2.14 -9.40 -74.68
N LYS A 192 2.48 -10.24 -73.69
CA LYS A 192 2.81 -11.65 -73.91
C LYS A 192 1.55 -12.43 -74.24
N VAL A 193 1.68 -13.37 -75.16
CA VAL A 193 0.60 -14.29 -75.53
C VAL A 193 0.35 -15.24 -74.35
N LEU A 194 -0.84 -15.16 -73.74
CA LEU A 194 -1.23 -15.89 -72.52
C LEU A 194 -1.58 -17.38 -72.78
N ASN A 195 -0.81 -18.07 -73.62
CA ASN A 195 -1.20 -19.39 -74.13
C ASN A 195 -0.71 -20.57 -73.28
N ASN A 196 0.27 -20.40 -72.39
CA ASN A 196 0.72 -21.46 -71.49
C ASN A 196 1.13 -20.93 -70.11
N ILE A 197 0.89 -21.76 -69.09
CA ILE A 197 1.26 -21.48 -67.69
C ILE A 197 2.78 -21.43 -67.52
N GLU A 198 3.49 -22.31 -68.21
CA GLU A 198 4.93 -22.51 -68.04
C GLU A 198 5.77 -21.27 -68.35
N GLY A 199 5.38 -20.48 -69.36
CA GLY A 199 6.09 -19.24 -69.72
C GLY A 199 5.83 -18.06 -68.78
N ILE A 200 4.91 -18.21 -67.82
CA ILE A 200 4.43 -17.13 -66.94
C ILE A 200 4.71 -17.44 -65.47
N MET A 201 4.62 -18.72 -65.07
CA MET A 201 4.81 -19.13 -63.68
C MET A 201 6.20 -18.76 -63.15
N THR A 202 6.27 -18.46 -61.85
CA THR A 202 7.54 -18.35 -61.15
C THR A 202 8.10 -19.75 -60.85
N SER A 203 9.32 -20.02 -61.28
CA SER A 203 10.08 -21.25 -60.99
C SER A 203 11.59 -20.93 -60.92
N PRO A 204 12.36 -21.48 -59.97
CA PRO A 204 11.94 -22.40 -58.91
C PRO A 204 11.11 -21.73 -57.80
N VAL A 205 10.28 -22.50 -57.11
CA VAL A 205 9.46 -22.00 -55.98
C VAL A 205 10.26 -22.09 -54.69
N PHE A 206 10.28 -20.99 -53.92
CA PHE A 206 10.87 -21.00 -52.59
C PHE A 206 10.00 -21.82 -51.62
N THR A 207 10.63 -22.80 -50.98
CA THR A 207 10.00 -23.69 -50.01
C THR A 207 10.65 -23.57 -48.64
N ILE A 208 9.89 -23.84 -47.59
CA ILE A 208 10.37 -23.98 -46.20
C ILE A 208 9.87 -25.29 -45.62
N ASN A 209 10.58 -25.82 -44.63
CA ASN A 209 10.11 -26.98 -43.89
C ASN A 209 8.98 -26.56 -42.94
N LYS A 210 8.06 -27.47 -42.65
CA LYS A 210 6.97 -27.26 -41.67
C LYS A 210 7.46 -26.77 -40.29
N ASP A 211 8.67 -27.19 -39.90
CA ASP A 211 9.28 -26.86 -38.62
C ASP A 211 10.06 -25.53 -38.62
N THR A 212 10.14 -24.83 -39.76
CA THR A 212 10.82 -23.54 -39.88
C THR A 212 10.17 -22.48 -38.98
N ASN A 213 10.97 -21.75 -38.20
CA ASN A 213 10.51 -20.66 -37.35
C ASN A 213 9.93 -19.52 -38.22
N LEU A 214 8.83 -18.91 -37.76
CA LEU A 214 8.25 -17.75 -38.44
C LEU A 214 9.21 -16.59 -38.62
N TYR A 215 10.15 -16.37 -37.70
CA TYR A 215 11.21 -15.37 -37.87
C TYR A 215 12.02 -15.63 -39.15
N ASP A 216 12.51 -16.86 -39.30
CA ASP A 216 13.28 -17.26 -40.48
C ASP A 216 12.44 -17.22 -41.76
N ALA A 217 11.16 -17.61 -41.66
CA ALA A 217 10.22 -17.49 -42.78
C ALA A 217 10.02 -16.02 -43.21
N THR A 218 9.82 -15.10 -42.25
CA THR A 218 9.67 -13.66 -42.55
C THR A 218 10.94 -13.07 -43.14
N ARG A 219 12.11 -13.45 -42.62
CA ARG A 219 13.40 -13.03 -43.14
C ARG A 219 13.63 -13.54 -44.56
N LEU A 220 13.32 -14.80 -44.84
CA LEU A 220 13.42 -15.38 -46.19
C LEU A 220 12.46 -14.68 -47.16
N MET A 221 11.24 -14.34 -46.72
CA MET A 221 10.30 -13.53 -47.51
C MET A 221 10.88 -12.16 -47.83
N GLU A 222 11.52 -11.50 -46.87
CA GLU A 222 12.11 -10.18 -47.06
C GLU A 222 13.31 -10.21 -48.02
N GLU A 223 14.29 -11.09 -47.77
CA GLU A 223 15.53 -11.21 -48.56
C GLU A 223 15.22 -11.51 -50.04
N ASN A 224 14.19 -12.32 -50.29
CA ASN A 224 13.80 -12.73 -51.65
C ASN A 224 12.62 -11.91 -52.21
N ARG A 225 12.14 -10.89 -51.49
CA ARG A 225 10.98 -10.04 -51.86
C ARG A 225 9.72 -10.85 -52.19
N LEU A 226 9.47 -11.89 -51.42
CA LEU A 226 8.32 -12.77 -51.52
C LEU A 226 7.23 -12.35 -50.53
N ARG A 227 5.99 -12.71 -50.84
CA ARG A 227 4.84 -12.52 -49.94
C ARG A 227 4.27 -13.84 -49.41
N ARG A 228 4.85 -14.95 -49.86
CA ARG A 228 4.39 -16.32 -49.62
C ARG A 228 5.54 -17.29 -49.73
N LEU A 229 5.49 -18.35 -48.93
CA LEU A 229 6.42 -19.48 -48.94
C LEU A 229 5.61 -20.77 -48.94
N VAL A 230 5.99 -21.70 -49.79
CA VAL A 230 5.36 -23.02 -49.83
C VAL A 230 5.97 -23.89 -48.73
N VAL A 231 5.12 -24.55 -47.95
CA VAL A 231 5.55 -25.42 -46.85
C VAL A 231 5.60 -26.85 -47.36
N VAL A 232 6.73 -27.52 -47.12
CA VAL A 232 6.93 -28.93 -47.47
C VAL A 232 7.20 -29.78 -46.22
N ASP A 233 6.87 -31.06 -46.32
CA ASP A 233 7.24 -32.06 -45.32
C ASP A 233 8.71 -32.52 -45.48
N SER A 234 9.13 -33.51 -44.69
CA SER A 234 10.47 -34.10 -44.76
C SER A 234 10.76 -34.86 -46.05
N GLU A 235 9.74 -35.24 -46.80
CA GLU A 235 9.83 -35.94 -48.08
C GLU A 235 9.81 -34.97 -49.28
N GLY A 236 9.56 -33.68 -49.03
CA GLY A 236 9.46 -32.64 -50.05
C GLY A 236 8.05 -32.48 -50.64
N ASN A 237 7.05 -33.16 -50.09
CA ASN A 237 5.67 -33.00 -50.51
C ASN A 237 5.10 -31.67 -50.01
N VAL A 238 4.27 -31.02 -50.82
CA VAL A 238 3.65 -29.74 -50.46
C VAL A 238 2.51 -29.98 -49.46
N ILE A 239 2.61 -29.38 -48.29
CA ILE A 239 1.64 -29.55 -47.18
C ILE A 239 0.95 -28.26 -46.74
N GLY A 240 1.43 -27.11 -47.22
CA GLY A 240 0.73 -25.84 -47.01
C GLY A 240 1.41 -24.66 -47.68
N ILE A 241 0.88 -23.47 -47.40
CA ILE A 241 1.47 -22.18 -47.78
C ILE A 241 1.36 -21.21 -46.61
N VAL A 242 2.42 -20.43 -46.36
CA VAL A 242 2.41 -19.33 -45.41
C VAL A 242 2.47 -18.02 -46.18
N THR A 243 1.53 -17.13 -45.93
CA THR A 243 1.49 -15.78 -46.51
C THR A 243 1.70 -14.71 -45.43
N GLN A 244 2.05 -13.50 -45.85
CA GLN A 244 2.09 -12.35 -44.93
C GLN A 244 0.72 -12.07 -44.27
N SER A 245 -0.39 -12.37 -44.97
CA SER A 245 -1.73 -12.23 -44.41
C SER A 245 -1.99 -13.23 -43.28
N ASP A 246 -1.46 -14.46 -43.39
CA ASP A 246 -1.56 -15.47 -42.32
C ASP A 246 -0.76 -15.06 -41.09
N ILE A 247 0.42 -14.46 -41.29
CA ILE A 247 1.24 -13.92 -40.20
C ILE A 247 0.50 -12.79 -39.47
N ILE A 248 -0.11 -11.86 -40.23
CA ILE A 248 -0.84 -10.74 -39.64
C ILE A 248 -2.08 -11.18 -38.88
N ARG A 249 -2.86 -12.12 -39.43
CA ARG A 249 -4.04 -12.68 -38.76
C ARG A 249 -3.69 -13.26 -37.37
N ASN A 250 -2.52 -13.86 -37.24
CA ASN A 250 -2.07 -14.44 -35.98
C ASN A 250 -1.51 -13.40 -34.98
N LEU A 251 -1.15 -12.17 -35.40
CA LEU A 251 -0.71 -11.09 -34.50
C LEU A 251 -1.76 -10.75 -33.44
N LYS A 252 -3.04 -10.70 -33.83
CA LYS A 252 -4.15 -10.29 -32.96
C LYS A 252 -4.40 -11.28 -31.82
N THR A 253 -4.31 -12.57 -32.13
CA THR A 253 -4.50 -13.64 -31.15
C THR A 253 -3.48 -13.53 -30.01
N ASP A 254 -2.22 -13.27 -30.35
CA ASP A 254 -1.12 -13.20 -29.38
C ASP A 254 -1.26 -12.00 -28.44
N TYR A 255 -1.65 -10.83 -28.95
CA TYR A 255 -1.86 -9.64 -28.14
C TYR A 255 -3.01 -9.79 -27.13
N VAL A 256 -4.11 -10.41 -27.54
CA VAL A 256 -5.27 -10.65 -26.67
C VAL A 256 -4.95 -11.63 -25.54
N GLU A 257 -4.19 -12.70 -25.83
CA GLU A 257 -3.76 -13.65 -24.80
C GLU A 257 -2.82 -13.03 -23.78
N LEU A 258 -1.85 -12.22 -24.24
CA LEU A 258 -0.95 -11.48 -23.35
C LEU A 258 -1.72 -10.55 -22.41
N LEU A 259 -2.67 -9.76 -22.93
CA LEU A 259 -3.49 -8.87 -22.12
C LEU A 259 -4.30 -9.62 -21.06
N LYS A 260 -4.93 -10.75 -21.43
CA LYS A 260 -5.67 -11.59 -20.48
C LYS A 260 -4.76 -12.11 -19.36
N LYS A 261 -3.53 -12.52 -19.69
CA LYS A 261 -2.55 -12.99 -18.71
C LYS A 261 -2.14 -11.88 -17.75
N VAL A 262 -1.74 -10.72 -18.27
CA VAL A 262 -1.34 -9.56 -17.46
C VAL A 262 -2.46 -9.09 -16.54
N LEU A 263 -3.70 -9.02 -17.05
CA LEU A 263 -4.86 -8.66 -16.24
C LEU A 263 -5.10 -9.65 -15.10
N LYS A 264 -4.98 -10.95 -15.38
CA LYS A 264 -5.14 -12.01 -14.38
C LYS A 264 -4.04 -11.98 -13.32
N ASP A 265 -2.79 -11.73 -13.71
CA ASP A 265 -1.68 -11.63 -12.76
C ASP A 265 -1.82 -10.39 -11.87
N LYS A 266 -2.24 -9.25 -12.44
CA LYS A 266 -2.47 -8.02 -11.68
C LYS A 266 -3.65 -8.13 -10.72
N SER A 267 -4.75 -8.79 -11.12
CA SER A 267 -5.88 -9.02 -10.21
C SER A 267 -5.51 -9.95 -9.07
N ARG A 268 -4.75 -11.03 -9.33
CA ARG A 268 -4.25 -11.92 -8.27
C ARG A 268 -3.34 -11.18 -7.30
N ALA A 269 -2.37 -10.41 -7.81
CA ALA A 269 -1.46 -9.64 -6.97
C ALA A 269 -2.18 -8.60 -6.10
N LEU A 270 -3.25 -7.99 -6.61
CA LEU A 270 -4.09 -7.06 -5.85
C LEU A 270 -4.78 -7.75 -4.68
N VAL A 271 -5.43 -8.90 -4.93
CA VAL A 271 -6.11 -9.70 -3.89
C VAL A 271 -5.12 -10.19 -2.83
N GLU A 272 -3.96 -10.72 -3.24
CA GLU A 272 -2.91 -11.16 -2.32
C GLU A 272 -2.39 -10.01 -1.45
N SER A 273 -2.22 -8.82 -2.05
CA SER A 273 -1.80 -7.62 -1.32
C SER A 273 -2.87 -7.17 -0.32
N GLU A 274 -4.15 -7.19 -0.68
CA GLU A 274 -5.25 -6.81 0.21
C GLU A 274 -5.35 -7.76 1.41
N ILE A 275 -5.31 -9.07 1.18
CA ILE A 275 -5.31 -10.09 2.25
C ILE A 275 -4.11 -9.86 3.17
N LYS A 276 -2.91 -9.68 2.61
CA LYS A 276 -1.69 -9.44 3.40
C LYS A 276 -1.85 -8.24 4.33
N TYR A 277 -2.34 -7.10 3.83
CA TYR A 277 -2.51 -5.91 4.66
C TYR A 277 -3.59 -6.10 5.72
N ARG A 278 -4.73 -6.70 5.37
CA ARG A 278 -5.81 -6.98 6.33
C ARG A 278 -5.32 -7.87 7.47
N THR A 279 -4.61 -8.97 7.17
CA THR A 279 -4.06 -9.88 8.18
C THR A 279 -3.06 -9.17 9.10
N LEU A 280 -2.20 -8.29 8.59
CA LEU A 280 -1.25 -7.53 9.42
C LEU A 280 -1.96 -6.59 10.40
N VAL A 281 -3.03 -5.93 9.97
CA VAL A 281 -3.80 -4.99 10.82
C VAL A 281 -4.66 -5.74 11.85
N GLU A 282 -5.33 -6.82 11.43
CA GLU A 282 -6.21 -7.62 12.29
C GLU A 282 -5.46 -8.38 13.40
N HIS A 283 -4.22 -8.82 13.12
CA HIS A 283 -3.37 -9.53 14.09
C HIS A 283 -2.31 -8.64 14.74
N SER A 284 -2.40 -7.32 14.60
CA SER A 284 -1.54 -6.39 15.35
C SER A 284 -1.78 -6.53 16.85
N LEU A 285 -0.70 -6.54 17.63
CA LEU A 285 -0.78 -6.50 19.10
C LEU A 285 -1.15 -5.12 19.64
N GLU A 286 -1.05 -4.09 18.80
CA GLU A 286 -1.42 -2.72 19.13
C GLU A 286 -2.80 -2.39 18.57
N GLY A 287 -3.50 -1.50 19.26
CA GLY A 287 -4.70 -0.88 18.75
C GLY A 287 -4.36 0.03 17.58
N ILE A 288 -5.10 -0.08 16.48
CA ILE A 288 -4.95 0.78 15.31
C ILE A 288 -6.28 1.48 15.08
N MET A 289 -6.22 2.78 14.85
CA MET A 289 -7.39 3.62 14.61
C MET A 289 -7.09 4.66 13.54
N ILE A 290 -8.07 4.96 12.70
CA ILE A 290 -8.01 6.09 11.77
C ILE A 290 -9.05 7.12 12.19
N ILE A 291 -8.62 8.38 12.33
CA ILE A 291 -9.47 9.51 12.68
C ILE A 291 -9.46 10.51 11.53
N GLN A 292 -10.64 10.95 11.11
CA GLN A 292 -10.81 11.94 10.06
C GLN A 292 -11.96 12.88 10.44
N ASP A 293 -11.72 14.19 10.38
CA ASP A 293 -12.67 15.23 10.79
C ASP A 293 -13.18 15.02 12.24
N GLY A 294 -12.31 14.51 13.12
CA GLY A 294 -12.63 14.17 14.52
C GLY A 294 -13.41 12.86 14.69
N LEU A 295 -13.81 12.20 13.60
CA LEU A 295 -14.57 10.95 13.62
C LEU A 295 -13.67 9.73 13.42
N ILE A 296 -13.95 8.66 14.16
CA ILE A 296 -13.26 7.38 13.99
C ILE A 296 -13.77 6.73 12.71
N LYS A 297 -12.90 6.52 11.72
CA LYS A 297 -13.23 5.89 10.43
C LYS A 297 -12.93 4.40 10.38
N PHE A 298 -11.93 3.98 11.15
CA PHE A 298 -11.48 2.61 11.21
C PHE A 298 -10.93 2.31 12.60
N VAL A 299 -11.11 1.07 13.04
CA VAL A 299 -10.52 0.53 14.26
C VAL A 299 -10.22 -0.95 14.05
N ASN A 300 -9.06 -1.41 14.50
CA ASN A 300 -8.74 -2.84 14.43
C ASN A 300 -9.37 -3.63 15.60
N PRO A 301 -9.51 -4.96 15.48
CA PRO A 301 -10.10 -5.80 16.54
C PRO A 301 -9.36 -5.73 17.88
N THR A 302 -8.07 -5.42 17.88
CA THR A 302 -7.27 -5.30 19.10
C THR A 302 -7.72 -4.12 19.96
N LEU A 303 -7.93 -2.94 19.36
CA LEU A 303 -8.40 -1.78 20.13
C LEU A 303 -9.82 -1.98 20.67
N LEU A 304 -10.70 -2.63 19.89
CA LEU A 304 -12.05 -3.00 20.32
C LEU A 304 -12.02 -3.88 21.56
N LYS A 305 -11.15 -4.90 21.59
CA LYS A 305 -10.96 -5.78 22.76
C LYS A 305 -10.41 -5.05 23.97
N ILE A 306 -9.43 -4.16 23.78
CA ILE A 306 -8.83 -3.38 24.87
C ILE A 306 -9.89 -2.49 25.53
N LEU A 307 -10.71 -1.79 24.74
CA LEU A 307 -11.73 -0.86 25.27
C LEU A 307 -13.09 -1.51 25.57
N ASN A 308 -13.26 -2.78 25.15
CA ASN A 308 -14.48 -3.58 25.24
C ASN A 308 -15.70 -2.96 24.56
N TYR A 309 -15.50 -2.39 23.37
CA TYR A 309 -16.57 -1.89 22.50
C TYR A 309 -16.73 -2.77 21.26
N GLU A 310 -17.92 -2.76 20.69
CA GLU A 310 -18.15 -3.30 19.34
C GLU A 310 -17.84 -2.24 18.27
N GLU A 311 -17.54 -2.69 17.05
CA GLU A 311 -17.14 -1.79 15.95
C GLU A 311 -18.21 -0.72 15.67
N GLU A 312 -19.49 -1.10 15.66
CA GLU A 312 -20.62 -0.22 15.38
C GLU A 312 -20.86 0.85 16.46
N GLU A 313 -20.32 0.63 17.66
CA GLU A 313 -20.41 1.58 18.77
C GLU A 313 -19.36 2.68 18.65
N ILE A 314 -18.21 2.39 18.04
CA ILE A 314 -17.05 3.28 17.92
C ILE A 314 -16.97 3.97 16.56
N VAL A 315 -17.16 3.23 15.47
CA VAL A 315 -16.94 3.75 14.11
C VAL A 315 -18.02 4.79 13.77
N GLY A 316 -17.58 5.88 13.15
CA GLY A 316 -18.39 7.04 12.81
C GLY A 316 -18.69 7.97 13.98
N LYS A 317 -18.18 7.70 15.19
CA LYS A 317 -18.36 8.56 16.36
C LYS A 317 -17.16 9.48 16.57
N ASP A 318 -17.40 10.57 17.29
CA ASP A 318 -16.38 11.52 17.71
C ASP A 318 -15.42 10.89 18.74
N ILE A 319 -14.12 11.00 18.50
CA ILE A 319 -13.06 10.45 19.35
C ILE A 319 -13.09 10.97 20.80
N LEU A 320 -13.54 12.21 21.02
CA LEU A 320 -13.61 12.81 22.35
C LEU A 320 -14.62 12.09 23.27
N ARG A 321 -15.58 11.35 22.69
CA ARG A 321 -16.53 10.54 23.45
C ARG A 321 -15.89 9.36 24.15
N PHE A 322 -14.80 8.83 23.60
CA PHE A 322 -14.04 7.69 24.13
C PHE A 322 -12.77 8.14 24.85
N SER A 323 -12.57 9.45 24.97
CA SER A 323 -11.48 10.05 25.72
C SER A 323 -11.90 10.29 27.16
N TYR A 324 -11.01 10.01 28.12
CA TYR A 324 -11.26 10.30 29.53
C TYR A 324 -11.46 11.81 29.74
N PRO A 325 -12.41 12.25 30.60
CA PRO A 325 -12.81 13.66 30.69
C PRO A 325 -11.66 14.65 30.88
N ASP A 326 -10.72 14.36 31.79
CA ASP A 326 -9.58 15.24 32.09
C ASP A 326 -8.60 15.37 30.91
N ASP A 327 -8.59 14.40 30.00
CA ASP A 327 -7.61 14.30 28.92
C ASP A 327 -8.17 14.85 27.59
N ARG A 328 -9.47 15.22 27.55
CA ARG A 328 -10.16 15.71 26.34
C ARG A 328 -9.56 16.99 25.78
N GLU A 329 -9.13 17.91 26.64
CA GLU A 329 -8.55 19.19 26.22
C GLU A 329 -7.21 18.96 25.50
N LEU A 330 -6.35 18.09 26.04
CA LEU A 330 -5.07 17.71 25.45
C LEU A 330 -5.25 17.00 24.09
N ILE A 331 -6.26 16.14 23.98
CA ILE A 331 -6.56 15.43 22.72
C ILE A 331 -7.13 16.39 21.68
N SER A 332 -8.00 17.33 22.07
CA SER A 332 -8.56 18.34 21.18
C SER A 332 -7.47 19.27 20.63
N GLU A 333 -6.57 19.76 21.49
CA GLU A 333 -5.40 20.53 21.07
C GLU A 333 -4.53 19.74 20.10
N SER A 334 -4.28 18.47 20.41
CA SER A 334 -3.50 17.59 19.54
C SER A 334 -4.16 17.48 18.16
N LEU A 335 -5.43 17.11 18.07
CA LEU A 335 -6.17 17.02 16.80
C LEU A 335 -6.12 18.32 15.99
N SER A 336 -6.22 19.48 16.64
CA SER A 336 -6.16 20.78 15.97
C SER A 336 -4.81 21.07 15.31
N LYS A 337 -3.69 20.63 15.91
CA LYS A 337 -2.33 20.80 15.38
C LYS A 337 -2.11 19.97 14.11
N PHE A 338 -2.72 18.79 14.03
CA PHE A 338 -2.66 17.93 12.83
C PHE A 338 -3.41 18.56 11.65
N SER A 339 -4.56 19.19 11.90
CA SER A 339 -5.31 19.92 10.87
C SER A 339 -4.54 21.11 10.29
N ALA A 340 -3.55 21.64 11.02
CA ALA A 340 -2.71 22.75 10.59
C ALA A 340 -1.40 22.33 9.87
N ASN A 341 -1.20 21.03 9.58
CA ASN A 341 -0.02 20.49 8.89
C ASN A 341 1.34 20.80 9.57
N GLN A 342 1.35 21.07 10.89
CA GLN A 342 2.59 21.20 11.67
C GLN A 342 3.01 19.82 12.20
N GLU A 343 4.30 19.51 12.09
CA GLU A 343 4.92 18.18 12.29
C GLU A 343 4.34 17.27 13.38
N VAL A 344 4.33 15.98 13.05
CA VAL A 344 3.56 14.93 13.69
C VAL A 344 4.47 13.78 14.13
N GLY A 345 4.47 13.55 15.44
CA GLY A 345 5.15 12.47 16.14
C GLY A 345 4.96 12.65 17.64
N CYS A 346 3.72 12.96 18.06
CA CYS A 346 3.43 13.21 19.46
C CYS A 346 3.25 11.86 20.15
N LEU A 347 4.34 11.26 20.64
CA LEU A 347 4.22 10.19 21.62
C LEU A 347 3.59 10.81 22.87
N SER A 348 2.35 10.44 23.13
CA SER A 348 1.60 10.98 24.25
C SER A 348 0.90 9.87 25.00
N GLU A 349 0.89 10.00 26.32
CA GLU A 349 0.15 9.10 27.20
C GLU A 349 -1.18 9.77 27.55
N PHE A 350 -2.28 9.12 27.19
CA PHE A 350 -3.64 9.58 27.53
C PHE A 350 -4.49 8.42 28.01
N ARG A 351 -5.59 8.74 28.68
CA ARG A 351 -6.59 7.77 29.10
C ARG A 351 -7.73 7.71 28.10
N MET A 352 -8.03 6.50 27.65
CA MET A 352 -9.27 6.21 26.95
C MET A 352 -10.27 5.61 27.92
N MET A 353 -11.55 5.84 27.64
CA MET A 353 -12.65 5.30 28.43
C MET A 353 -12.94 3.88 27.97
N HIS A 354 -12.86 2.93 28.90
CA HIS A 354 -13.36 1.58 28.71
C HIS A 354 -14.88 1.56 28.87
N LYS A 355 -15.56 0.59 28.28
CA LYS A 355 -17.04 0.49 28.31
C LYS A 355 -17.65 0.43 29.71
N ASN A 356 -16.91 -0.08 30.71
CA ASN A 356 -17.34 -0.10 32.11
C ASN A 356 -17.19 1.25 32.85
N GLY A 357 -16.61 2.28 32.21
CA GLY A 357 -16.37 3.60 32.78
C GLY A 357 -14.97 3.83 33.35
N GLU A 358 -14.09 2.82 33.38
CA GLU A 358 -12.71 2.96 33.83
C GLU A 358 -11.82 3.64 32.78
N GLY A 359 -10.77 4.32 33.22
CA GLY A 359 -9.75 4.90 32.34
C GLY A 359 -8.61 3.91 32.07
N ILE A 360 -8.40 3.55 30.80
CA ILE A 360 -7.28 2.72 30.33
C ILE A 360 -6.17 3.65 29.85
N TYR A 361 -4.96 3.46 30.37
CA TYR A 361 -3.81 4.24 29.95
C TYR A 361 -3.28 3.74 28.61
N MET A 362 -3.20 4.66 27.65
CA MET A 362 -2.76 4.39 26.29
C MET A 362 -1.52 5.22 25.98
N GLU A 363 -0.49 4.57 25.48
CA GLU A 363 0.63 5.20 24.79
C GLU A 363 0.27 5.30 23.31
N VAL A 364 0.19 6.52 22.79
CA VAL A 364 -0.32 6.80 21.45
C VAL A 364 0.77 7.39 20.57
N LEU A 365 0.97 6.78 19.40
CA LEU A 365 1.74 7.35 18.31
C LEU A 365 0.81 7.65 17.14
N SER A 366 0.75 8.92 16.75
CA SER A 366 -0.12 9.42 15.69
C SER A 366 0.70 9.89 14.49
N THR A 367 0.23 9.56 13.27
CA THR A 367 0.85 9.93 11.99
C THR A 367 -0.20 10.47 11.02
N LEU A 368 0.18 11.40 10.12
CA LEU A 368 -0.72 11.90 9.08
C LEU A 368 -0.65 10.99 7.85
N ILE A 369 -1.81 10.53 7.38
CA ILE A 369 -1.96 9.67 6.21
C ILE A 369 -3.01 10.24 5.26
N GLN A 370 -3.09 9.68 4.06
CA GLN A 370 -4.20 9.92 3.14
C GLN A 370 -5.16 8.73 3.21
N TYR A 371 -6.42 8.98 3.56
CA TYR A 371 -7.48 7.98 3.69
C TYR A 371 -8.68 8.43 2.84
N GLU A 372 -9.12 7.56 1.92
CA GLU A 372 -10.19 7.86 0.95
C GLU A 372 -9.99 9.20 0.20
N GLY A 373 -8.72 9.50 -0.13
CA GLY A 373 -8.33 10.69 -0.90
C GLY A 373 -8.13 11.97 -0.05
N ASN A 374 -8.49 11.95 1.22
CA ASN A 374 -8.44 13.11 2.12
C ASN A 374 -7.43 12.88 3.27
N PRO A 375 -6.90 13.94 3.90
CA PRO A 375 -6.02 13.81 5.07
C PRO A 375 -6.75 13.15 6.25
N ALA A 376 -6.06 12.23 6.92
CA ALA A 376 -6.55 11.55 8.12
C ALA A 376 -5.38 11.23 9.07
N ILE A 377 -5.71 10.94 10.33
CA ILE A 377 -4.74 10.59 11.37
C ILE A 377 -4.78 9.08 11.58
N LEU A 378 -3.64 8.42 11.40
CA LEU A 378 -3.44 7.03 11.83
C LEU A 378 -2.83 7.04 13.24
N ALA A 379 -3.59 6.54 14.20
CA ALA A 379 -3.16 6.35 15.58
C ALA A 379 -2.86 4.88 15.85
N THR A 380 -1.69 4.63 16.44
CA THR A 380 -1.28 3.34 17.02
C THR A 380 -1.30 3.50 18.53
N LEU A 381 -1.98 2.59 19.23
CA LEU A 381 -2.29 2.69 20.65
C LEU A 381 -1.83 1.43 21.36
N ARG A 382 -1.04 1.60 22.41
CA ARG A 382 -0.58 0.52 23.27
C ARG A 382 -1.13 0.70 24.67
N ASP A 383 -1.78 -0.34 25.19
CA ASP A 383 -2.21 -0.36 26.59
C ASP A 383 -0.99 -0.46 27.50
N ILE A 384 -0.85 0.55 28.37
CA ILE A 384 0.21 0.67 29.38
C ILE A 384 -0.37 0.70 30.80
N THR A 385 -1.62 0.27 30.99
CA THR A 385 -2.33 0.31 32.28
C THR A 385 -1.60 -0.50 33.34
N ASP A 386 -1.15 -1.71 33.02
CA ASP A 386 -0.39 -2.54 33.97
C ASP A 386 0.99 -1.93 34.30
N ARG A 387 1.64 -1.30 33.30
CA ARG A 387 2.89 -0.55 33.52
C ARG A 387 2.66 0.59 34.52
N LYS A 388 1.62 1.40 34.32
CA LYS A 388 1.28 2.52 35.20
C LYS A 388 0.87 2.06 36.60
N LYS A 389 0.12 0.96 36.72
CA LYS A 389 -0.24 0.36 38.01
C LYS A 389 1.01 -0.14 38.76
N ALA A 390 1.92 -0.83 38.05
CA ALA A 390 3.16 -1.31 38.64
C ALA A 390 4.10 -0.15 39.05
N GLU A 391 4.21 0.91 38.24
CA GLU A 391 4.97 2.12 38.59
C GLU A 391 4.39 2.82 39.82
N ALA A 392 3.06 2.97 39.90
CA ALA A 392 2.38 3.56 41.04
C ALA A 392 2.58 2.72 42.31
N GLU A 393 2.47 1.40 42.21
CA GLU A 393 2.69 0.49 43.33
C GLU A 393 4.15 0.48 43.79
N LEU A 394 5.09 0.44 42.85
CA LEU A 394 6.52 0.56 43.18
C LEU A 394 6.81 1.90 43.88
N LYS A 395 6.22 3.00 43.41
CA LYS A 395 6.35 4.31 44.05
C LYS A 395 5.78 4.28 45.47
N ARG A 396 4.65 3.62 45.70
CA ARG A 396 4.04 3.43 47.03
C ARG A 396 5.01 2.66 47.95
N LEU A 397 5.47 1.48 47.52
CA LEU A 397 6.41 0.64 48.28
C LEU A 397 7.73 1.35 48.61
N VAL A 398 8.18 2.27 47.76
CA VAL A 398 9.41 3.04 48.00
C VAL A 398 9.24 4.13 49.07
N ILE A 399 8.03 4.68 49.25
CA ILE A 399 7.81 5.86 50.12
C ILE A 399 6.98 5.59 51.38
N THR A 400 6.24 4.48 51.46
CA THR A 400 5.42 4.13 52.63
C THR A 400 6.03 3.02 53.48
N ASP A 401 5.62 2.94 54.74
CA ASP A 401 5.88 1.82 55.67
C ASP A 401 4.71 0.82 55.62
N ASP A 402 5.00 -0.45 55.35
CA ASP A 402 3.99 -1.47 55.08
C ASP A 402 3.10 -1.79 56.29
N LEU A 403 3.61 -1.62 57.51
CA LEU A 403 2.88 -1.95 58.73
C LEU A 403 1.84 -0.87 59.07
N THR A 404 2.24 0.40 59.00
CA THR A 404 1.46 1.53 59.50
C THR A 404 0.73 2.30 58.41
N GLY A 405 1.14 2.15 57.14
CA GLY A 405 0.63 2.89 55.99
C GLY A 405 1.09 4.36 55.93
N LEU A 406 1.88 4.80 56.92
CA LEU A 406 2.52 6.12 56.94
C LEU A 406 3.68 6.17 55.95
N PHE A 407 4.25 7.35 55.76
CA PHE A 407 5.50 7.47 55.01
C PHE A 407 6.67 6.82 55.76
N ASN A 408 7.64 6.26 55.03
CA ASN A 408 8.80 5.62 55.63
C ASN A 408 9.94 6.62 55.95
N GLN A 409 10.92 6.14 56.70
CA GLN A 409 12.08 6.92 57.12
C GLN A 409 12.89 7.50 55.95
N ARG A 410 12.99 6.79 54.82
CA ARG A 410 13.73 7.27 53.65
C ARG A 410 13.04 8.49 53.04
N TYR A 411 11.72 8.43 52.91
CA TYR A 411 10.92 9.54 52.39
C TYR A 411 10.92 10.74 53.34
N PHE A 412 10.96 10.51 54.65
CA PHE A 412 11.11 11.56 55.66
C PHE A 412 12.31 12.48 55.40
N TYR A 413 13.52 11.93 55.23
CA TYR A 413 14.71 12.76 55.03
C TYR A 413 14.65 13.57 53.73
N ILE A 414 14.07 13.00 52.67
CA ILE A 414 13.90 13.69 51.38
C ILE A 414 12.93 14.88 51.55
N GLN A 415 11.80 14.66 52.21
CA GLN A 415 10.79 15.71 52.38
C GLN A 415 11.21 16.76 53.40
N LEU A 416 11.83 16.38 54.52
CA LEU A 416 12.32 17.33 55.50
C LEU A 416 13.37 18.27 54.91
N ALA A 417 14.29 17.77 54.07
CA ALA A 417 15.25 18.63 53.39
C ALA A 417 14.57 19.67 52.47
N ARG A 418 13.54 19.26 51.73
CA ARG A 418 12.76 20.15 50.85
C ARG A 418 12.00 21.22 51.65
N GLU A 419 11.33 20.82 52.72
CA GLU A 419 10.56 21.76 53.53
C GLU A 419 11.46 22.72 54.30
N VAL A 420 12.64 22.29 54.76
CA VAL A 420 13.65 23.19 55.34
C VAL A 420 14.12 24.23 54.31
N GLU A 421 14.40 23.83 53.07
CA GLU A 421 14.77 24.79 52.01
C GLU A 421 13.63 25.77 51.71
N ARG A 422 12.39 25.29 51.65
CA ARG A 422 11.21 26.11 51.41
C ARG A 422 10.98 27.11 52.55
N ALA A 423 11.07 26.65 53.80
CA ALA A 423 10.95 27.48 54.99
C ALA A 423 12.03 28.57 55.03
N LYS A 424 13.30 28.23 54.76
CA LYS A 424 14.40 29.20 54.65
C LYS A 424 14.16 30.24 53.55
N ARG A 425 13.76 29.80 52.36
CA ARG A 425 13.57 30.69 51.20
C ARG A 425 12.44 31.70 51.39
N HIS A 426 11.36 31.26 52.03
CA HIS A 426 10.14 32.06 52.14
C HIS A 426 9.88 32.61 53.55
N ASN A 427 10.80 32.38 54.49
CA ASN A 427 10.66 32.71 55.91
C ASN A 427 9.30 32.27 56.47
N ARG A 428 8.93 31.01 56.18
CA ARG A 428 7.65 30.41 56.61
C ARG A 428 7.89 29.53 57.84
N PRO A 429 6.95 29.50 58.80
CA PRO A 429 7.07 28.64 59.97
C PRO A 429 7.03 27.17 59.54
N LEU A 430 7.85 26.34 60.18
CA LEU A 430 7.93 24.91 59.96
C LEU A 430 8.20 24.26 61.30
N SER A 431 7.31 23.39 61.74
CA SER A 431 7.49 22.65 62.99
C SER A 431 7.59 21.16 62.72
N MET A 432 8.20 20.43 63.63
CA MET A 432 8.08 18.97 63.64
C MET A 432 8.06 18.44 65.05
N PHE A 433 7.56 17.22 65.20
CA PHE A 433 7.64 16.50 66.45
C PHE A 433 7.90 15.02 66.28
N LEU A 434 8.68 14.47 67.21
CA LEU A 434 8.94 13.05 67.36
C LEU A 434 7.98 12.47 68.38
N VAL A 435 7.42 11.31 68.08
CA VAL A 435 6.49 10.56 68.91
C VAL A 435 7.08 9.19 69.18
N ASP A 436 7.10 8.77 70.43
CA ASP A 436 7.52 7.42 70.82
C ASP A 436 6.47 6.77 71.72
N ILE A 437 6.22 5.49 71.48
CA ILE A 437 5.26 4.71 72.27
C ILE A 437 5.89 4.32 73.61
N ASP A 438 5.26 4.78 74.68
CA ASP A 438 5.76 4.55 76.02
C ASP A 438 5.73 3.06 76.39
N MET A 439 6.89 2.55 76.83
CA MET A 439 7.05 1.16 77.31
C MET A 439 6.56 0.15 76.27
N PHE A 440 6.89 0.37 74.99
CA PHE A 440 6.50 -0.53 73.89
C PHE A 440 7.24 -1.87 73.93
N LYS A 441 8.53 -1.84 74.28
CA LYS A 441 9.30 -3.09 74.48
C LYS A 441 8.64 -4.01 75.51
N ASP A 442 8.27 -3.48 76.68
CA ASP A 442 7.62 -4.26 77.73
C ASP A 442 6.26 -4.83 77.27
N PHE A 443 5.56 -4.11 76.39
CA PHE A 443 4.34 -4.64 75.75
C PHE A 443 4.65 -5.84 74.85
N ASN A 444 5.63 -5.72 73.97
CA ASN A 444 6.02 -6.82 73.09
C ASN A 444 6.54 -8.02 73.88
N ASP A 445 7.29 -7.79 74.96
CA ASP A 445 7.79 -8.85 75.83
C ASP A 445 6.63 -9.57 76.56
N THR A 446 5.49 -8.91 76.76
CA THR A 446 4.30 -9.47 77.45
C THR A 446 3.29 -10.12 76.51
N TYR A 447 2.99 -9.51 75.37
CA TYR A 447 1.90 -9.90 74.45
C TYR A 447 2.40 -10.40 73.10
N GLY A 448 3.71 -10.31 72.84
CA GLY A 448 4.32 -10.68 71.57
C GLY A 448 4.24 -9.60 70.49
N HIS A 449 5.07 -9.77 69.46
CA HIS A 449 5.21 -8.78 68.38
C HIS A 449 3.95 -8.61 67.52
N TRP A 450 3.11 -9.65 67.38
CA TRP A 450 1.85 -9.55 66.61
C TRP A 450 0.89 -8.52 67.20
N GLU A 451 0.74 -8.50 68.53
CA GLU A 451 -0.06 -7.50 69.23
C GLU A 451 0.62 -6.12 69.19
N GLY A 452 1.95 -6.08 69.26
CA GLY A 452 2.73 -4.85 69.05
C GLY A 452 2.49 -4.20 67.69
N ASP A 453 2.49 -5.02 66.63
CA ASP A 453 2.22 -4.59 65.26
C ASP A 453 0.81 -4.00 65.12
N TYR A 454 -0.18 -4.58 65.82
CA TYR A 454 -1.53 -4.01 65.88
C TYR A 454 -1.55 -2.62 66.55
N VAL A 455 -0.83 -2.44 67.65
CA VAL A 455 -0.68 -1.13 68.32
C VAL A 455 -0.04 -0.11 67.38
N LEU A 456 1.05 -0.48 66.69
CA LEU A 456 1.73 0.39 65.73
C LEU A 456 0.80 0.83 64.59
N LYS A 457 0.05 -0.12 64.03
CA LYS A 457 -0.94 0.17 62.97
C LYS A 457 -2.03 1.13 63.44
N LYS A 458 -2.58 0.91 64.63
CA LYS A 458 -3.60 1.79 65.21
C LYS A 458 -3.08 3.19 65.49
N ILE A 459 -1.84 3.31 65.94
CA ILE A 459 -1.21 4.62 66.13
C ILE A 459 -1.00 5.32 64.78
N GLY A 460 -0.59 4.59 63.73
CA GLY A 460 -0.56 5.12 62.37
C GLY A 460 -1.91 5.69 61.90
N GLU A 461 -3.00 4.98 62.14
CA GLU A 461 -4.36 5.45 61.86
C GLU A 461 -4.74 6.73 62.64
N ILE A 462 -4.36 6.80 63.93
CA ILE A 462 -4.60 7.97 64.77
C ILE A 462 -3.83 9.18 64.24
N LEU A 463 -2.57 8.99 63.86
CA LEU A 463 -1.74 10.05 63.30
C LEU A 463 -2.36 10.62 62.02
N MET A 464 -2.72 9.76 61.05
CA MET A 464 -3.34 10.21 59.79
C MET A 464 -4.64 10.99 60.00
N LYS A 465 -5.48 10.59 60.96
CA LYS A 465 -6.75 11.30 61.26
C LYS A 465 -6.56 12.66 61.93
N ASN A 466 -5.38 12.91 62.49
CA ASN A 466 -5.10 14.09 63.30
C ASN A 466 -4.14 15.08 62.62
N VAL A 467 -3.76 14.84 61.36
CA VAL A 467 -2.89 15.73 60.56
C VAL A 467 -3.64 16.22 59.32
N ARG A 468 -3.29 17.41 58.81
CA ARG A 468 -3.89 18.00 57.59
C ARG A 468 -3.30 17.36 56.33
N GLU A 469 -3.90 17.61 55.17
CA GLU A 469 -3.38 17.13 53.88
C GLU A 469 -1.95 17.60 53.57
N ILE A 470 -1.57 18.80 54.05
CA ILE A 470 -0.23 19.35 53.86
C ILE A 470 0.80 18.79 54.87
N ASP A 471 0.29 18.28 56.00
CA ASP A 471 1.11 17.76 57.08
C ASP A 471 1.54 16.33 56.71
N MET A 472 2.75 15.94 57.10
CA MET A 472 3.30 14.64 56.72
C MET A 472 3.62 13.83 57.97
N ALA A 473 3.03 12.64 58.07
CA ALA A 473 3.29 11.68 59.13
C ALA A 473 4.15 10.51 58.62
N PHE A 474 5.19 10.18 59.37
CA PHE A 474 6.20 9.20 59.02
C PHE A 474 6.38 8.18 60.15
N ARG A 475 6.64 6.93 59.82
CA ARG A 475 7.26 5.98 60.75
C ARG A 475 8.77 6.10 60.61
N TYR A 476 9.41 6.57 61.67
CA TYR A 476 10.85 6.85 61.69
C TYR A 476 11.67 5.58 61.93
N GLY A 477 11.15 4.65 62.73
CA GLY A 477 11.73 3.32 62.94
C GLY A 477 11.26 2.70 64.25
N GLY A 478 11.10 1.37 64.30
CA GLY A 478 10.61 0.68 65.52
C GLY A 478 9.24 1.23 65.96
N GLU A 479 9.20 1.76 67.18
CA GLU A 479 8.06 2.46 67.81
C GLU A 479 8.04 3.99 67.67
N GLU A 480 8.96 4.56 66.87
CA GLU A 480 9.12 6.01 66.71
C GLU A 480 8.43 6.52 65.43
N PHE A 481 7.73 7.64 65.57
CA PHE A 481 7.06 8.36 64.49
C PHE A 481 7.53 9.81 64.45
N VAL A 482 7.48 10.41 63.26
CA VAL A 482 7.79 11.84 63.05
C VAL A 482 6.63 12.47 62.31
N ILE A 483 6.24 13.67 62.73
CA ILE A 483 5.26 14.48 62.01
C ILE A 483 5.96 15.80 61.64
N VAL A 484 5.88 16.16 60.36
CA VAL A 484 6.35 17.44 59.83
C VAL A 484 5.13 18.29 59.51
N LEU A 485 5.13 19.52 60.01
CA LEU A 485 4.03 20.48 59.90
C LEU A 485 4.51 21.72 59.14
N PRO A 486 4.42 21.73 57.80
CA PRO A 486 4.69 22.93 57.01
C PRO A 486 3.74 24.06 57.40
N GLU A 487 4.23 25.30 57.29
CA GLU A 487 3.43 26.52 57.51
C GLU A 487 2.76 26.57 58.90
N THR A 488 3.37 25.91 59.90
CA THR A 488 2.85 25.78 61.26
C THR A 488 3.92 26.19 62.28
N GLY A 489 3.59 27.17 63.13
CA GLY A 489 4.48 27.66 64.18
C GLY A 489 4.42 26.80 65.45
N HIS A 490 5.29 27.11 66.41
CA HIS A 490 5.48 26.33 67.64
C HIS A 490 4.19 26.09 68.45
N GLU A 491 3.38 27.13 68.69
CA GLU A 491 2.15 27.03 69.50
C GLU A 491 1.10 26.11 68.87
N ASP A 492 0.90 26.23 67.55
CA ASP A 492 -0.03 25.38 66.81
C ASP A 492 0.44 23.92 66.76
N ALA A 493 1.76 23.70 66.66
CA ALA A 493 2.34 22.37 66.71
C ALA A 493 2.07 21.67 68.06
N ILE A 494 2.12 22.41 69.18
CA ILE A 494 1.77 21.89 70.52
C ILE A 494 0.31 21.43 70.55
N ILE A 495 -0.62 22.19 69.95
CA ILE A 495 -2.04 21.83 69.91
C ILE A 495 -2.24 20.51 69.17
N VAL A 496 -1.59 20.33 68.01
CA VAL A 496 -1.67 19.09 67.22
C VAL A 496 -1.08 17.91 67.99
N ALA A 497 0.08 18.10 68.61
CA ALA A 497 0.73 17.06 69.40
C ALA A 497 -0.08 16.63 70.63
N GLU A 498 -0.62 17.58 71.41
CA GLU A 498 -1.48 17.26 72.57
C GLU A 498 -2.76 16.54 72.14
N ARG A 499 -3.34 16.92 71.00
CA ARG A 499 -4.50 16.22 70.42
C ARG A 499 -4.15 14.76 70.12
N ILE A 500 -3.03 14.51 69.45
CA ILE A 500 -2.53 13.15 69.15
C ILE A 500 -2.27 12.37 70.44
N ARG A 501 -1.54 12.96 71.39
CA ARG A 501 -1.22 12.32 72.68
C ARG A 501 -2.47 11.87 73.43
N LYS A 502 -3.47 12.76 73.53
CA LYS A 502 -4.76 12.46 74.17
C LYS A 502 -5.53 11.38 73.43
N ALA A 503 -5.56 11.42 72.09
CA ALA A 503 -6.24 10.40 71.28
C ALA A 503 -5.61 9.00 71.48
N VAL A 504 -4.28 8.92 71.55
CA VAL A 504 -3.59 7.65 71.84
C VAL A 504 -3.91 7.18 73.27
N ALA A 505 -3.79 8.05 74.27
CA ALA A 505 -4.07 7.71 75.67
C ALA A 505 -5.52 7.26 75.93
N GLN A 506 -6.47 7.73 75.12
CA GLN A 506 -7.88 7.33 75.17
C GLN A 506 -8.18 6.04 74.39
N THR A 507 -7.22 5.53 73.61
CA THR A 507 -7.38 4.28 72.85
C THR A 507 -7.15 3.08 73.75
N VAL A 508 -8.12 2.17 73.77
CA VAL A 508 -8.06 0.91 74.51
C VAL A 508 -7.72 -0.23 73.55
N PHE A 509 -6.74 -1.04 73.93
CA PHE A 509 -6.31 -2.23 73.21
C PHE A 509 -6.75 -3.48 73.96
N TYR A 510 -7.06 -4.54 73.20
CA TYR A 510 -7.53 -5.82 73.73
C TYR A 510 -6.60 -6.96 73.28
N PRO A 511 -5.34 -6.98 73.74
CA PRO A 511 -4.39 -8.01 73.32
C PRO A 511 -4.67 -9.36 74.01
N PHE A 512 -4.08 -10.42 73.47
CA PHE A 512 -3.97 -11.70 74.16
C PHE A 512 -2.57 -11.87 74.75
N THR A 513 -2.48 -12.35 75.99
CA THR A 513 -1.20 -12.76 76.59
C THR A 513 -0.62 -13.96 75.84
N LEU A 514 0.66 -14.28 76.05
CA LEU A 514 1.31 -15.43 75.39
C LEU A 514 0.67 -16.79 75.73
N ASP A 515 -0.04 -16.89 76.85
CA ASP A 515 -0.85 -18.05 77.24
C ASP A 515 -2.31 -18.00 76.73
N GLY A 516 -2.65 -16.98 75.94
CA GLY A 516 -3.93 -16.86 75.22
C GLY A 516 -5.07 -16.23 76.02
N GLN A 517 -4.80 -15.56 77.14
CA GLN A 517 -5.83 -14.89 77.93
C GLN A 517 -6.06 -13.45 77.42
N PRO A 518 -7.32 -13.00 77.29
CA PRO A 518 -7.60 -11.62 76.89
C PRO A 518 -7.23 -10.65 78.00
N ASP A 519 -6.63 -9.52 77.64
CA ASP A 519 -6.33 -8.41 78.54
C ASP A 519 -6.87 -7.08 77.99
N ILE A 520 -6.90 -6.04 78.82
CA ILE A 520 -7.34 -4.69 78.46
C ILE A 520 -6.24 -3.70 78.86
N VAL A 521 -5.57 -3.14 77.87
CA VAL A 521 -4.39 -2.28 78.08
C VAL A 521 -4.58 -0.95 77.33
N SER A 522 -4.15 0.15 77.94
CA SER A 522 -3.98 1.43 77.24
C SER A 522 -2.51 1.71 77.01
N LYS A 523 -2.20 2.45 75.94
CA LYS A 523 -0.85 2.93 75.65
C LYS A 523 -0.82 4.44 75.58
N THR A 524 0.32 4.99 75.96
CA THR A 524 0.59 6.43 75.91
C THR A 524 1.78 6.68 75.01
N VAL A 525 1.94 7.95 74.63
CA VAL A 525 3.08 8.39 73.83
C VAL A 525 3.75 9.58 74.50
N SER A 526 5.07 9.63 74.38
CA SER A 526 5.87 10.81 74.68
C SER A 526 6.17 11.56 73.39
N ILE A 527 6.05 12.89 73.40
CA ILE A 527 6.21 13.72 72.20
C ILE A 527 7.23 14.84 72.45
N GLY A 528 8.20 14.97 71.54
CA GLY A 528 9.19 16.04 71.52
C GLY A 528 8.98 17.00 70.35
N ILE A 529 8.73 18.28 70.61
CA ILE A 529 8.41 19.31 69.59
C ILE A 529 9.54 20.31 69.44
N THR A 530 9.73 20.80 68.21
CA THR A 530 10.61 21.93 67.89
C THR A 530 10.13 22.69 66.66
N GLU A 531 10.35 24.01 66.64
CA GLU A 531 10.16 24.87 65.47
C GLU A 531 11.50 25.12 64.76
N PHE A 532 11.47 25.16 63.43
CA PHE A 532 12.63 25.36 62.58
C PHE A 532 13.20 26.78 62.74
N HIS A 533 14.51 26.91 62.97
CA HIS A 533 15.20 28.19 63.01
C HIS A 533 16.05 28.39 61.74
N LEU A 534 16.25 29.63 61.29
CA LEU A 534 17.00 29.91 60.05
C LEU A 534 18.42 29.34 60.04
N GLU A 535 19.04 29.23 61.22
CA GLU A 535 20.39 28.66 61.42
C GLU A 535 20.41 27.13 61.33
N ASP A 536 19.25 26.48 61.39
CA ASP A 536 19.19 25.02 61.38
C ASP A 536 19.56 24.42 60.03
N ASN A 537 20.12 23.22 60.11
CA ASN A 537 20.08 22.24 59.05
C ASN A 537 19.21 21.05 59.49
N VAL A 538 18.95 20.12 58.57
CA VAL A 538 18.12 18.93 58.84
C VAL A 538 18.57 18.18 60.11
N LYS A 539 19.88 18.08 60.37
CA LYS A 539 20.41 17.36 61.55
C LYS A 539 20.20 18.12 62.85
N SER A 540 20.46 19.43 62.88
CA SER A 540 20.27 20.23 64.11
C SER A 540 18.80 20.35 64.48
N PHE A 541 17.94 20.52 63.46
CA PHE A 541 16.50 20.54 63.64
C PHE A 541 16.01 19.22 64.25
N LEU A 542 16.40 18.08 63.64
CA LEU A 542 16.01 16.75 64.14
C LEU A 542 16.56 16.48 65.54
N LYS A 543 17.80 16.90 65.81
CA LYS A 543 18.42 16.69 67.11
C LYS A 543 17.69 17.43 68.22
N ARG A 544 17.15 18.61 67.96
CA ARG A 544 16.38 19.37 68.95
C ARG A 544 15.05 18.67 69.29
N ALA A 545 14.36 18.12 68.30
CA ALA A 545 13.17 17.31 68.53
C ALA A 545 13.47 16.02 69.35
N ASP A 546 14.59 15.35 69.05
CA ASP A 546 15.08 14.17 69.79
C ASP A 546 15.40 14.50 71.27
N ILE A 547 16.06 15.63 71.53
CA ILE A 547 16.32 16.09 72.91
C ILE A 547 15.00 16.36 73.65
N ALA A 548 14.04 17.03 73.00
CA ALA A 548 12.72 17.27 73.58
C ALA A 548 12.00 15.95 73.93
N LEU A 549 12.03 14.96 73.02
CA LEU A 549 11.43 13.64 73.24
C LEU A 549 12.10 12.92 74.42
N TYR A 550 13.42 12.96 74.51
CA TYR A 550 14.16 12.38 75.63
C TYR A 550 13.76 13.00 76.98
N HIS A 551 13.56 14.32 77.02
CA HIS A 551 13.04 14.98 78.21
C HIS A 551 11.62 14.54 78.56
N ALA A 552 10.74 14.34 77.57
CA ALA A 552 9.40 13.81 77.80
C ALA A 552 9.46 12.40 78.43
N LYS A 553 10.31 11.51 77.89
CA LYS A 553 10.49 10.16 78.42
C LYS A 553 11.01 10.15 79.87
N LYS A 554 11.92 11.08 80.21
CA LYS A 554 12.48 11.19 81.58
C LYS A 554 11.57 11.87 82.59
N SER A 555 10.68 12.74 82.14
CA SER A 555 9.82 13.56 83.02
C SER A 555 8.50 12.90 83.41
N GLY A 556 8.41 11.57 83.22
CA GLY A 556 7.24 10.78 83.61
C GLY A 556 6.44 10.20 82.44
N ARG A 557 6.86 10.42 81.18
CA ARG A 557 6.18 9.93 79.96
C ARG A 557 4.77 10.52 79.79
N ASN A 558 4.03 10.07 78.76
CA ASN A 558 2.67 10.53 78.45
C ASN A 558 2.53 12.07 78.43
N MET A 559 3.48 12.75 77.80
CA MET A 559 3.51 14.21 77.79
C MET A 559 4.15 14.77 76.54
N VAL A 560 3.81 16.03 76.25
CA VAL A 560 4.46 16.83 75.23
C VAL A 560 5.55 17.68 75.90
N VAL A 561 6.77 17.58 75.41
CA VAL A 561 7.87 18.50 75.76
C VAL A 561 8.30 19.23 74.50
N HIS A 562 8.59 20.51 74.63
CA HIS A 562 8.96 21.35 73.51
C HIS A 562 10.22 22.14 73.84
N LEU A 563 11.09 22.33 72.85
CA LEU A 563 12.25 23.21 72.94
C LEU A 563 12.04 24.38 71.97
N MET A 564 12.19 25.60 72.50
CA MET A 564 12.35 26.79 71.67
C MET A 564 13.73 26.73 71.02
#